data_AF-A0A9P0JRR5-F1
#
_entry.id   AF-A0A9P0JRR5-F1
#
_cell.length_a   1.000
_cell.length_b   1.000
_cell.length_c   1.000
_cell.angle_alpha   90.00
_cell.angle_beta   90.00
_cell.angle_gamma   90.00
#
_symmetry.space_group_name_H-M   'P 1'
#
loop_
_entity.id
_entity.type
_entity.pdbx_description
1 polymer ?
#
loop_
_entity_poly.entity_id
_entity_poly.type
_entity_poly.pdbx_seq_one_letter_code
_entity_poly.pdbx_strand_id
1 'polypeptide(L)'
;MDPSEVEQDTEGISYRNMMKRDQRRWAVADADGDGNLTKEEFAGFLHPEETDHMRDIVVLETMEDIDKDKDGKVSLKEYIGDMYHMEEGEEEPDWVKSEKEQFNIYRDKDGDGFMDDKEVNHTTVLQAVRSRSGKRFGSTSHTP
;
A
#
# COMPACT_ATOMS: atom_id res chain seq x y z
N MET A 1 31.52 -8.31 -9.86
CA MET A 1 30.17 -8.90 -9.89
C MET A 1 29.58 -8.49 -11.21
N ASP A 2 29.21 -9.47 -12.02
CA ASP A 2 28.62 -9.23 -13.34
C ASP A 2 27.21 -8.62 -13.13
N PRO A 3 26.86 -7.48 -13.76
CA PRO A 3 25.55 -6.86 -13.60
C PRO A 3 24.38 -7.78 -13.94
N SER A 4 24.60 -8.80 -14.78
CA SER A 4 23.55 -9.75 -15.20
C SER A 4 23.18 -10.80 -14.15
N GLU A 5 24.01 -11.02 -13.11
CA GLU A 5 23.70 -11.95 -12.02
C GLU A 5 22.84 -11.30 -10.92
N VAL A 6 22.88 -9.97 -10.78
CA VAL A 6 22.08 -9.22 -9.79
C VAL A 6 20.63 -9.05 -10.25
N GLU A 7 20.38 -9.05 -11.56
CA GLU A 7 19.03 -8.92 -12.13
C GLU A 7 18.20 -10.21 -12.01
N GLN A 8 18.80 -11.40 -12.14
CA GLN A 8 18.05 -12.68 -12.02
C GLN A 8 17.65 -13.02 -10.59
N ASP A 9 18.47 -12.67 -9.60
CA ASP A 9 18.20 -13.01 -8.20
C ASP A 9 17.17 -12.04 -7.56
N THR A 10 17.14 -10.79 -8.02
CA THR A 10 16.12 -9.81 -7.61
C THR A 10 14.73 -10.17 -8.14
N GLU A 11 14.62 -10.69 -9.37
CA GLU A 11 13.37 -11.25 -9.92
C GLU A 11 12.88 -12.47 -9.11
N GLY A 12 13.79 -13.38 -8.74
CA GLY A 12 13.47 -14.56 -7.93
C GLY A 12 13.06 -14.25 -6.48
N ILE A 13 13.56 -13.17 -5.89
CA ILE A 13 13.16 -12.66 -4.58
C ILE A 13 11.80 -11.94 -4.68
N SER A 14 11.61 -11.13 -5.71
CA SER A 14 10.35 -10.43 -6.00
C SER A 14 9.18 -11.41 -6.19
N TYR A 15 9.37 -12.46 -7.00
CA TYR A 15 8.35 -13.47 -7.24
C TYR A 15 8.01 -14.29 -5.99
N ARG A 16 9.01 -14.64 -5.17
CA ARG A 16 8.76 -15.36 -3.89
C ARG A 16 7.98 -14.50 -2.90
N ASN A 17 8.25 -13.20 -2.85
CA ASN A 17 7.52 -12.29 -1.97
C ASN A 17 6.08 -12.08 -2.46
N MET A 18 5.89 -11.95 -3.77
CA MET A 18 4.57 -11.90 -4.39
C MET A 18 3.76 -13.17 -4.10
N MET A 19 4.35 -14.35 -4.29
CA MET A 19 3.71 -15.63 -3.99
C MET A 19 3.36 -15.79 -2.51
N LYS A 20 4.21 -15.32 -1.59
CA LYS A 20 3.90 -15.36 -0.16
C LYS A 20 2.72 -14.46 0.19
N ARG A 21 2.62 -13.27 -0.42
CA ARG A 21 1.47 -12.36 -0.23
C ARG A 21 0.20 -13.00 -0.78
N ASP A 22 0.24 -13.51 -2.01
CA ASP A 22 -0.90 -14.18 -2.62
C ASP A 22 -1.35 -15.41 -1.82
N GLN A 23 -0.41 -16.22 -1.33
CA GLN A 23 -0.73 -17.39 -0.50
C GLN A 23 -1.32 -16.98 0.86
N ARG A 24 -0.83 -15.88 1.46
CA ARG A 24 -1.40 -15.33 2.70
C ARG A 24 -2.83 -14.83 2.45
N ARG A 25 -3.07 -14.07 1.38
CA ARG A 25 -4.41 -13.61 0.99
C ARG A 25 -5.36 -14.77 0.67
N TRP A 26 -4.87 -15.79 -0.02
CA TRP A 26 -5.66 -17.00 -0.32
C TRP A 26 -6.11 -17.69 0.95
N ALA A 27 -5.21 -17.88 1.91
CA ALA A 27 -5.52 -18.53 3.19
C ALA A 27 -6.46 -17.71 4.08
N VAL A 28 -6.49 -16.38 3.94
CA VAL A 28 -7.44 -15.51 4.67
C VAL A 28 -8.79 -15.46 3.97
N ALA A 29 -8.80 -15.53 2.63
CA ALA A 29 -10.03 -15.54 1.84
C ALA A 29 -10.77 -16.89 1.95
N ASP A 30 -10.02 -17.98 2.09
CA ASP A 30 -10.52 -19.33 2.34
C ASP A 30 -11.05 -19.42 3.79
N ALA A 31 -12.32 -19.10 3.98
CA ALA A 31 -12.92 -18.97 5.30
C ALA A 31 -13.25 -20.35 5.90
N ASP A 32 -13.47 -21.36 5.06
CA ASP A 32 -13.74 -22.73 5.49
C ASP A 32 -12.48 -23.62 5.57
N GLY A 33 -11.36 -23.17 4.99
CA GLY A 33 -10.05 -23.78 5.09
C GLY A 33 -9.92 -25.06 4.26
N ASP A 34 -10.74 -25.23 3.22
CA ASP A 34 -10.74 -26.42 2.37
C ASP A 34 -9.63 -26.40 1.29
N GLY A 35 -8.93 -25.27 1.17
CA GLY A 35 -7.85 -25.02 0.22
C GLY A 35 -8.31 -24.49 -1.14
N ASN A 36 -9.61 -24.35 -1.37
CA ASN A 36 -10.21 -23.77 -2.56
C ASN A 36 -11.00 -22.51 -2.20
N LEU A 37 -11.22 -21.64 -3.18
CA LEU A 37 -12.08 -20.47 -2.99
C LEU A 37 -13.41 -20.71 -3.71
N THR A 38 -14.50 -20.56 -2.96
CA THR A 38 -15.84 -20.38 -3.52
C THR A 38 -15.92 -19.07 -4.32
N LYS A 39 -17.02 -18.83 -5.06
CA LYS A 39 -17.16 -17.58 -5.83
C LYS A 39 -17.17 -16.36 -4.92
N GLU A 40 -17.76 -16.51 -3.74
CA GLU A 40 -17.88 -15.51 -2.71
C GLU A 40 -16.51 -15.20 -2.10
N GLU A 41 -15.73 -16.23 -1.76
CA GLU A 41 -14.37 -16.08 -1.22
C GLU A 41 -13.38 -15.55 -2.28
N PHE A 42 -13.55 -15.97 -3.54
CA PHE A 42 -12.76 -15.43 -4.65
C PHE A 42 -13.03 -13.95 -4.91
N ALA A 43 -14.28 -13.50 -4.73
CA ALA A 43 -14.59 -12.08 -4.76
C ALA A 43 -13.88 -11.33 -3.61
N GLY A 44 -13.79 -11.94 -2.42
CA GLY A 44 -13.01 -11.40 -1.30
C GLY A 44 -11.50 -11.40 -1.55
N PHE A 45 -10.97 -12.37 -2.31
CA PHE A 45 -9.58 -12.36 -2.74
C PHE A 45 -9.26 -11.25 -3.74
N LEU A 46 -10.17 -10.98 -4.69
CA LEU A 46 -10.02 -9.92 -5.68
C LEU A 46 -10.28 -8.52 -5.13
N HIS A 47 -11.28 -8.41 -4.26
CA HIS A 47 -11.74 -7.18 -3.62
C HIS A 47 -11.72 -7.33 -2.10
N PRO A 48 -10.53 -7.53 -1.49
CA PRO A 48 -10.40 -7.68 -0.04
C PRO A 48 -10.85 -6.44 0.72
N GLU A 49 -10.87 -5.28 0.04
CA GLU A 49 -11.44 -4.04 0.55
C GLU A 49 -12.92 -4.12 0.91
N GLU A 50 -13.69 -4.88 0.14
CA GLU A 50 -15.14 -4.98 0.29
C GLU A 50 -15.54 -6.06 1.31
N THR A 51 -14.62 -6.96 1.65
CA THR A 51 -14.88 -8.16 2.45
C THR A 51 -14.36 -8.03 3.88
N ASP A 52 -15.25 -7.98 4.88
CA ASP A 52 -14.92 -7.66 6.28
C ASP A 52 -13.71 -8.42 6.85
N HIS A 53 -13.64 -9.74 6.69
CA HIS A 53 -12.55 -10.57 7.24
C HIS A 53 -11.23 -10.48 6.46
N MET A 54 -11.29 -9.96 5.22
CA MET A 54 -10.11 -9.69 4.38
C MET A 54 -9.56 -8.28 4.62
N ARG A 55 -10.26 -7.39 5.33
CA ARG A 55 -9.83 -6.00 5.50
C ARG A 55 -8.51 -5.88 6.26
N ASP A 56 -8.34 -6.72 7.28
CA ASP A 56 -7.15 -6.69 8.14
C ASP A 56 -5.88 -7.06 7.36
N ILE A 57 -5.99 -7.94 6.34
CA ILE A 57 -4.82 -8.30 5.53
C ILE A 57 -4.35 -7.14 4.65
N VAL A 58 -5.26 -6.34 4.12
CA VAL A 58 -4.94 -5.18 3.28
C VAL A 58 -4.26 -4.10 4.10
N VAL A 59 -4.73 -3.89 5.34
CA VAL A 59 -4.10 -2.97 6.30
C VAL A 59 -2.67 -3.41 6.60
N LEU A 60 -2.49 -4.69 6.95
CA LEU A 60 -1.19 -5.24 7.29
C LEU A 60 -0.19 -5.15 6.13
N GLU A 61 -0.59 -5.51 4.92
CA GLU A 61 0.28 -5.40 3.74
C GLU A 61 0.59 -3.95 3.37
N THR A 62 -0.38 -3.05 3.55
CA THR A 62 -0.18 -1.62 3.30
C THR A 62 0.79 -1.02 4.31
N MET A 63 0.70 -1.42 5.59
CA MET A 63 1.68 -1.06 6.60
C MET A 63 3.06 -1.60 6.23
N GLU A 64 3.20 -2.90 5.89
CA GLU A 64 4.47 -3.49 5.44
C GLU A 64 5.09 -2.75 4.23
N ASP A 65 4.27 -2.17 3.36
CA ASP A 65 4.72 -1.42 2.18
C ASP A 65 5.09 0.04 2.49
N ILE A 66 4.37 0.72 3.39
CA ILE A 66 4.57 2.14 3.70
C ILE A 66 5.58 2.33 4.85
N ASP A 67 5.47 1.57 5.93
CA ASP A 67 6.33 1.62 7.11
C ASP A 67 7.72 1.06 6.75
N LYS A 68 8.65 1.96 6.41
CA LYS A 68 10.00 1.61 5.96
C LYS A 68 10.95 1.43 7.13
N ASP A 69 10.75 2.17 8.22
CA ASP A 69 11.60 2.11 9.40
C ASP A 69 11.14 1.07 10.45
N LYS A 70 9.97 0.48 10.24
CA LYS A 70 9.36 -0.60 11.03
C LYS A 70 9.06 -0.18 12.46
N ASP A 71 8.71 1.08 12.66
CA ASP A 71 8.31 1.60 13.96
C ASP A 71 6.85 1.30 14.31
N GLY A 72 6.08 0.74 13.36
CA GLY A 72 4.66 0.39 13.52
C GLY A 72 3.74 1.59 13.38
N LYS A 73 4.24 2.72 12.86
CA LYS A 73 3.48 3.92 12.55
C LYS A 73 3.77 4.34 11.10
N VAL A 74 2.94 5.21 10.55
CA VAL A 74 3.19 5.82 9.26
C VAL A 74 3.55 7.27 9.47
N SER A 75 4.82 7.62 9.27
CA SER A 75 5.23 9.03 9.29
C SER A 75 4.76 9.76 8.03
N LEU A 76 4.61 11.08 8.12
CA LEU A 76 4.31 11.93 6.96
C LEU A 76 5.32 11.73 5.81
N LYS A 77 6.58 11.48 6.16
CA LYS A 77 7.66 11.23 5.20
C LYS A 77 7.46 9.91 4.47
N GLU A 78 6.96 8.88 5.13
CA GLU A 78 6.68 7.58 4.50
C GLU A 78 5.41 7.63 3.65
N TYR A 79 4.36 8.30 4.16
CA TYR A 79 3.12 8.49 3.42
C TYR A 79 3.33 9.25 2.09
N ILE A 80 4.15 10.31 2.12
CA ILE A 80 4.50 11.09 0.92
C ILE A 80 5.62 10.42 0.15
N GLY A 81 6.56 9.77 0.83
CA GLY A 81 7.78 9.22 0.25
C GLY A 81 7.53 8.15 -0.81
N ASP A 82 6.40 7.43 -0.73
CA ASP A 82 6.00 6.49 -1.77
C ASP A 82 5.39 7.19 -3.01
N MET A 83 4.93 8.43 -2.89
CA MET A 83 4.36 9.23 -3.99
C MET A 83 5.32 10.28 -4.56
N TYR A 84 6.25 10.79 -3.75
CA TYR A 84 7.20 11.84 -4.10
C TYR A 84 8.49 11.68 -3.29
N HIS A 85 9.59 11.45 -4.01
CA HIS A 85 10.92 11.59 -3.44
C HIS A 85 11.36 13.04 -3.62
N MET A 86 11.46 13.78 -2.52
CA MET A 86 12.10 15.11 -2.53
C MET A 86 13.57 14.93 -2.94
N GLU A 87 13.95 15.45 -4.10
CA GLU A 87 15.35 15.65 -4.43
C GLU A 87 15.86 16.93 -3.74
N GLU A 88 17.08 16.88 -3.18
CA GLU A 88 17.69 18.04 -2.53
C GLU A 88 17.80 19.21 -3.51
N GLY A 89 16.93 20.22 -3.34
CA GLY A 89 16.94 21.46 -4.13
C GLY A 89 15.67 21.72 -4.96
N GLU A 90 14.72 20.79 -4.99
CA GLU A 90 13.41 21.04 -5.62
C GLU A 90 12.38 21.63 -4.62
N GLU A 91 11.58 22.58 -5.09
CA GLU A 91 10.44 23.08 -4.32
C GLU A 91 9.35 22.01 -4.24
N GLU A 92 8.82 21.80 -3.02
CA GLU A 92 7.73 20.85 -2.82
C GLU A 92 6.52 21.23 -3.69
N PRO A 93 6.03 20.31 -4.55
CA PRO A 93 4.86 20.55 -5.38
C PRO A 93 3.64 20.93 -4.54
N ASP A 94 2.76 21.77 -5.08
CA ASP A 94 1.56 22.23 -4.33
C ASP A 94 0.61 21.08 -3.96
N TRP A 95 0.60 20.00 -4.74
CA TRP A 95 -0.15 18.79 -4.38
C TRP A 95 0.44 18.10 -3.14
N VAL A 96 1.77 18.14 -2.93
CA VAL A 96 2.42 17.61 -1.72
C VAL A 96 2.03 18.44 -0.51
N LYS A 97 2.04 19.77 -0.63
CA LYS A 97 1.58 20.67 0.45
C LYS A 97 0.12 20.41 0.82
N SER A 98 -0.73 20.27 -0.19
CA SER A 98 -2.16 19.97 0.00
C SER A 98 -2.35 18.61 0.69
N GLU A 99 -1.58 17.60 0.29
CA GLU A 99 -1.64 16.26 0.87
C GLU A 99 -1.13 16.24 2.32
N LYS A 100 -0.08 17.00 2.65
CA LYS A 100 0.39 17.21 4.05
C LYS A 100 -0.70 17.82 4.93
N GLU A 101 -1.40 18.81 4.41
CA GLU A 101 -2.48 19.46 5.14
C GLU A 101 -3.68 18.50 5.32
N GLN A 102 -4.03 17.73 4.30
CA GLN A 102 -5.05 16.67 4.42
C GLN A 102 -4.65 15.58 5.41
N PHE A 103 -3.38 15.20 5.43
CA PHE A 103 -2.85 14.22 6.39
C PHE A 103 -3.06 14.71 7.82
N ASN A 104 -2.63 15.94 8.13
CA ASN A 104 -2.76 16.52 9.47
C ASN A 104 -4.21 16.81 9.90
N ILE A 105 -5.14 17.02 8.96
CA ILE A 105 -6.54 17.34 9.28
C ILE A 105 -7.40 16.09 9.43
N TYR A 106 -7.20 15.10 8.56
CA TYR A 106 -8.11 13.96 8.43
C TYR A 106 -7.52 12.64 8.88
N ARG A 107 -6.18 12.52 8.91
CA ARG A 107 -5.51 11.25 9.17
C ARG A 107 -4.83 11.21 10.54
N ASP A 108 -4.00 12.21 10.83
CA ASP A 108 -3.39 12.43 12.13
C ASP A 108 -4.39 13.19 13.02
N LYS A 109 -5.14 12.45 13.85
CA LYS A 109 -6.20 13.03 14.69
C LYS A 109 -5.66 13.56 16.00
N ASP A 110 -4.58 12.99 16.50
CA ASP A 110 -3.94 13.43 17.75
C ASP A 110 -2.86 14.50 17.54
N GLY A 111 -2.46 14.74 16.29
CA GLY A 111 -1.52 15.76 15.87
C GLY A 111 -0.06 15.41 16.19
N ASP A 112 0.26 14.12 16.37
CA ASP A 112 1.61 13.68 16.73
C ASP A 112 2.57 13.66 15.51
N GLY A 113 2.06 13.87 14.30
CA GLY A 113 2.81 13.86 13.04
C GLY A 113 3.02 12.46 12.45
N PHE A 114 2.44 11.44 13.08
CA PHE A 114 2.43 10.06 12.67
C PHE A 114 0.99 9.58 12.54
N MET A 115 0.83 8.40 11.96
CA MET A 115 -0.45 7.72 11.92
C MET A 115 -0.26 6.37 12.61
N ASP A 116 -0.83 6.23 13.80
CA ASP A 116 -0.76 4.99 14.57
C ASP A 116 -1.78 3.93 14.08
N ASP A 117 -1.71 2.70 14.59
CA ASP A 117 -2.65 1.62 14.23
C ASP A 117 -4.14 1.98 14.42
N LYS A 118 -4.47 2.95 15.28
CA LYS A 118 -5.86 3.38 15.52
C LYS A 118 -6.29 4.45 14.52
N GLU A 119 -5.35 5.25 14.04
CA GLU A 119 -5.55 6.32 13.05
C GLU A 119 -5.45 5.82 11.61
N VAL A 120 -4.60 4.81 11.38
CA VAL A 120 -4.54 3.99 10.17
C VAL A 120 -5.78 3.09 10.14
N ASN A 121 -6.92 3.72 9.88
CA ASN A 121 -8.18 3.06 9.63
C ASN A 121 -8.14 2.40 8.24
N HIS A 122 -8.82 1.27 8.11
CA HIS A 122 -9.23 0.66 6.84
C HIS A 122 -9.58 1.66 5.73
N THR A 123 -10.38 2.70 6.01
CA THR A 123 -10.76 3.73 5.03
C THR A 123 -9.54 4.50 4.50
N THR A 124 -8.55 4.75 5.36
CA THR A 124 -7.30 5.41 5.00
C THR A 124 -6.46 4.53 4.09
N VAL A 125 -6.29 3.27 4.48
CA VAL A 125 -5.55 2.28 3.69
C VAL A 125 -6.17 2.13 2.30
N LEU A 126 -7.50 2.03 2.22
CA LEU A 126 -8.19 1.94 0.93
C LEU A 126 -8.04 3.18 0.06
N GLN A 127 -8.08 4.38 0.65
CA GLN A 127 -7.84 5.61 -0.10
C GLN A 127 -6.40 5.70 -0.60
N ALA A 128 -5.41 5.31 0.20
CA ALA A 128 -4.01 5.27 -0.21
C ALA A 128 -3.78 4.24 -1.33
N VAL A 129 -4.35 3.04 -1.21
CA VAL A 129 -4.28 1.99 -2.24
C VAL A 129 -5.01 2.42 -3.53
N ARG A 130 -6.22 2.99 -3.43
CA ARG A 130 -6.96 3.50 -4.59
C ARG A 130 -6.24 4.66 -5.29
N SER A 131 -5.63 5.58 -4.54
CA SER A 131 -4.80 6.65 -5.12
C SER A 131 -3.58 6.09 -5.85
N ARG A 132 -2.90 5.07 -5.30
CA ARG A 132 -1.76 4.40 -5.95
C ARG A 132 -2.17 3.63 -7.21
N SER A 133 -3.30 2.92 -7.18
CA SER A 133 -3.84 2.20 -8.34
C SER A 133 -4.39 3.13 -9.43
N GLY A 134 -5.00 4.25 -9.05
CA GLY A 134 -5.53 5.25 -9.98
C GLY A 134 -4.43 6.01 -10.74
N LYS A 135 -3.27 6.25 -10.12
CA LYS A 135 -2.15 6.93 -10.78
C LYS A 135 -1.40 6.04 -11.79
N ARG A 136 -1.42 4.71 -11.62
CA ARG A 136 -0.85 3.75 -12.59
C ARG A 136 -1.62 3.68 -13.92
N PHE A 137 -2.88 4.13 -13.97
CA PHE A 137 -3.70 4.17 -15.18
C PHE A 137 -3.92 5.59 -15.75
N GLY A 138 -3.33 6.62 -15.13
CA GLY A 138 -3.50 8.02 -15.49
C GLY A 138 -2.31 8.65 -16.20
N SER A 139 -1.70 7.96 -17.18
CA SER A 139 -0.77 8.61 -18.12
C SER A 139 -0.68 7.85 -19.44
N THR A 140 -1.80 7.73 -20.16
CA THR A 140 -1.74 7.71 -21.62
C THR A 140 -1.97 9.13 -22.11
N SER A 141 -0.86 9.75 -22.52
CA SER A 141 -0.79 11.03 -23.20
C SER A 141 -1.85 11.12 -24.31
N HIS A 142 -2.80 12.04 -24.15
CA HIS A 142 -3.54 12.59 -25.28
C HIS A 142 -2.94 13.97 -25.55
N THR A 143 -2.05 14.05 -26.53
CA THR A 143 -1.68 15.31 -27.16
C THR A 143 -2.25 15.34 -28.57
N PRO A 144 -2.85 16.48 -28.99
CA PRO A 144 -3.63 16.63 -30.21
C PRO A 144 -2.78 16.59 -31.49
#